data_AF-A0A9E0SMM5-F1
#
_entry.id   AF-A0A9E0SMM5-F1
#
_cell.length_a   1.000
_cell.length_b   1.000
_cell.length_c   1.000
_cell.angle_alpha   90.00
_cell.angle_beta   90.00
_cell.angle_gamma   90.00
#
_symmetry.space_group_name_H-M   'P 1'
#
loop_
_entity.id
_entity.type
_entity.pdbx_description
1 polymer ?
#
loop_
_entity_poly.entity_id
_entity_poly.type
_entity_poly.pdbx_seq_one_letter_code
_entity_poly.pdbx_strand_id
1 'polypeptide(L)' 'MNESDDRPKAPWTVDWAQAPVGWNWVAQDGDGRWYWYRTRPEPGFAGRVWRSHSRNQHPAGQGEPNPDWFASLAPRPPR' A
#
# COMPACT_ATOMS: atom_id res chain seq x y z
N MET A 1 13.52 -12.46 28.70
CA MET A 1 14.23 -11.70 27.63
C MET A 1 14.69 -12.74 26.62
N ASN A 2 14.14 -12.90 25.43
CA ASN A 2 13.18 -12.15 24.64
C ASN A 2 12.32 -13.18 23.88
N GLU A 3 11.00 -13.12 23.99
CA GLU A 3 10.12 -13.77 23.03
C GLU A 3 10.17 -12.91 21.77
N SER A 4 11.09 -13.22 20.86
CA SER A 4 10.94 -12.83 19.47
C SER A 4 9.64 -13.50 19.01
N ASP A 5 8.57 -12.73 18.92
CA ASP A 5 7.29 -13.18 18.37
C ASP A 5 7.50 -13.46 16.86
N ASP A 6 8.10 -14.61 16.56
CA ASP A 6 8.41 -15.14 15.23
C ASP A 6 7.17 -15.81 14.62
N ARG A 7 5.98 -15.38 15.04
CA ARG A 7 4.75 -15.77 14.36
C ARG A 7 4.68 -14.98 13.06
N PRO A 8 4.46 -15.65 11.92
CA PRO A 8 4.27 -14.94 10.66
C PRO A 8 3.07 -14.00 10.82
N LYS A 9 3.34 -12.69 10.83
CA LYS A 9 2.29 -11.69 10.82
C LYS A 9 1.53 -11.87 9.52
N ALA A 10 0.23 -12.14 9.60
CA ALA A 10 -0.60 -12.27 8.42
C ALA A 10 -0.40 -11.05 7.50
N PRO A 11 -0.30 -11.25 6.17
CA PRO A 11 -0.09 -10.15 5.25
C PRO A 11 -1.21 -9.13 5.38
N TRP A 12 -0.86 -7.84 5.36
CA TRP A 12 -1.84 -6.77 5.43
C TRP A 12 -2.79 -6.83 4.22
N THR A 13 -4.08 -6.64 4.47
CA THR A 13 -5.13 -6.58 3.45
C THR A 13 -5.78 -5.19 3.45
N VAL A 14 -6.31 -4.79 2.30
CA VAL A 14 -6.92 -3.47 2.14
C VAL A 14 -8.21 -3.36 2.96
N ASP A 15 -8.17 -2.49 3.98
CA ASP A 15 -9.35 -2.05 4.73
C ASP A 15 -9.54 -0.54 4.59
N TRP A 16 -10.55 -0.13 3.82
CA TRP A 16 -10.86 1.29 3.58
C TRP A 16 -11.37 2.04 4.81
N ALA A 17 -11.69 1.35 5.92
CA ALA A 17 -11.95 1.99 7.20
C ALA A 17 -10.67 2.58 7.83
N GLN A 18 -9.50 2.05 7.48
CA GLN A 18 -8.19 2.54 7.94
C GLN A 18 -7.66 3.72 7.10
N ALA A 19 -8.20 3.92 5.90
CA ALA A 19 -7.78 5.00 5.01
C ALA A 19 -8.18 6.37 5.59
N PRO A 20 -7.25 7.35 5.71
CA PRO A 20 -7.63 8.66 6.20
C PRO A 20 -8.64 9.35 5.25
N VAL A 21 -9.40 10.31 5.79
CA VAL A 21 -10.38 11.05 4.99
C VAL A 21 -9.70 11.78 3.83
N GLY A 22 -10.27 11.66 2.63
CA GLY A 22 -9.73 12.26 1.40
C GLY A 22 -8.63 11.45 0.70
N TRP A 23 -8.31 10.25 1.19
CA TRP A 23 -7.40 9.31 0.54
C TRP A 23 -8.21 8.28 -0.24
N ASN A 24 -8.17 8.41 -1.56
CA ASN A 24 -9.12 7.75 -2.48
C ASN A 24 -8.46 6.67 -3.34
N TRP A 25 -7.20 6.36 -3.09
CA TRP A 25 -6.44 5.38 -3.86
C TRP A 25 -5.58 4.55 -2.91
N VAL A 26 -5.34 3.30 -3.28
CA VAL A 26 -4.46 2.39 -2.57
C VAL A 26 -3.64 1.62 -3.58
N ALA A 27 -2.38 1.36 -3.27
CA ALA A 27 -1.55 0.50 -4.11
C ALA A 27 -0.44 -0.16 -3.28
N GLN A 28 0.04 -1.28 -3.79
CA GLN A 28 1.16 -2.03 -3.26
C GLN A 28 2.38 -1.83 -4.15
N ASP A 29 3.53 -1.58 -3.54
CA ASP A 29 4.82 -1.61 -4.21
C ASP A 29 5.30 -3.06 -4.38
N GLY A 30 6.28 -3.28 -5.26
CA GLY A 30 6.79 -4.62 -5.59
C GLY A 30 7.46 -5.34 -4.43
N ASP A 31 7.90 -4.62 -3.40
CA ASP A 31 8.45 -5.16 -2.15
C ASP A 31 7.38 -5.50 -1.11
N GLY A 32 6.11 -5.30 -1.45
CA GLY A 32 4.98 -5.65 -0.61
C GLY A 32 4.46 -4.52 0.29
N ARG A 33 5.10 -3.35 0.30
CA ARG A 33 4.62 -2.18 1.07
C ARG A 33 3.34 -1.62 0.48
N TRP A 34 2.37 -1.33 1.33
CA TRP A 34 1.11 -0.72 0.97
C TRP A 34 1.05 0.74 1.38
N TYR A 35 0.45 1.55 0.50
CA TYR A 35 0.25 2.98 0.72
C TYR A 35 -1.14 3.41 0.30
N TRP A 36 -1.71 4.34 1.08
CA TRP A 36 -2.83 5.16 0.65
C TRP A 36 -2.33 6.35 -0.16
N TYR A 37 -3.12 6.82 -1.12
CA TYR A 37 -2.86 8.06 -1.87
C TYR A 37 -4.09 8.99 -1.95
N ARG A 38 -3.85 10.30 -1.84
CA ARG A 38 -4.89 11.34 -2.03
C ARG A 38 -5.25 11.52 -3.50
N THR A 39 -4.23 11.59 -4.35
CA THR A 39 -4.34 11.66 -5.81
C THR A 39 -3.89 10.34 -6.41
N ARG A 40 -4.35 10.03 -7.62
CA ARG A 40 -3.89 8.83 -8.33
C ARG A 40 -2.35 8.86 -8.47
N PRO A 41 -1.62 7.84 -7.99
CA PRO A 41 -0.18 7.76 -8.15
C PRO A 41 0.20 7.31 -9.56
N GLU A 42 1.46 7.53 -9.92
CA GLU A 42 2.05 7.11 -11.19
C GLU A 42 3.00 5.92 -11.00
N PRO A 43 3.10 5.01 -11.97
CA PRO A 43 3.98 3.85 -11.85
C PRO A 43 5.46 4.20 -12.10
N GLY A 44 6.34 3.83 -11.18
CA GLY A 44 7.80 3.92 -11.30
C GLY A 44 8.45 2.56 -11.53
N PHE A 45 8.51 2.12 -12.79
CA PHE A 45 8.90 0.75 -13.15
C PHE A 45 10.29 0.29 -12.69
N ALA A 46 11.31 1.15 -12.77
CA ALA A 46 12.68 0.79 -12.36
C ALA A 46 12.78 0.41 -10.87
N GLY A 47 11.96 1.04 -10.02
CA GLY A 47 11.90 0.75 -8.59
C GLY A 47 10.77 -0.21 -8.20
N ARG A 48 9.88 -0.56 -9.15
CA ARG A 48 8.63 -1.29 -8.89
C ARG A 48 7.78 -0.63 -7.80
N VAL A 49 7.64 0.69 -7.85
CA VAL A 49 6.92 1.48 -6.84
C VAL A 49 5.88 2.40 -7.46
N TRP A 50 4.83 2.72 -6.70
CA TRP A 50 3.91 3.80 -7.01
C TRP A 50 4.46 5.13 -6.49
N ARG A 51 4.47 6.16 -7.35
CA ARG A 51 5.04 7.48 -7.07
C ARG A 51 3.93 8.51 -6.92
N SER A 52 4.08 9.35 -5.91
CA SER A 52 3.31 10.57 -5.70
C SER A 52 4.14 11.55 -4.87
N HIS A 53 3.72 12.81 -4.79
CA HIS A 53 4.32 13.74 -3.83
C HIS A 53 4.15 13.18 -2.40
N SER A 54 5.15 13.35 -1.53
CA SER A 54 5.14 12.80 -0.17
C SER A 54 3.89 13.18 0.64
N ARG A 55 3.38 14.41 0.48
CA ARG A 55 2.12 14.88 1.10
C ARG A 55 0.87 14.10 0.68
N ASN A 56 0.94 13.40 -0.44
CA ASN A 56 -0.14 12.62 -1.05
C ASN A 56 0.10 11.12 -0.90
N GLN A 57 1.07 10.68 -0.09
CA GLN A 57 1.39 9.28 0.20
C GLN A 57 1.34 9.03 1.71
N HIS A 58 0.65 7.96 2.15
CA HIS A 58 0.55 7.59 3.56
C HIS A 58 0.79 6.09 3.72
N PRO A 59 1.71 5.63 4.59
CA PRO A 59 1.91 4.21 4.85
C PRO A 59 0.62 3.53 5.33
N ALA A 60 0.31 2.36 4.80
CA ALA A 60 -0.87 1.58 5.19
C ALA A 60 -0.48 0.29 5.91
N GLY A 61 0.40 -0.50 5.31
CA GLY A 61 0.79 -1.81 5.85
C GLY A 61 1.86 -2.51 5.03
N GLN A 62 2.10 -3.79 5.37
CA GLN A 62 3.06 -4.66 4.70
C GLN A 62 2.38 -5.98 4.36
N GLY A 63 2.42 -6.35 3.08
CA GLY A 63 2.06 -7.68 2.58
C GLY A 63 3.28 -8.40 2.02
N GLU A 64 3.02 -9.49 1.29
CA GLU A 64 4.06 -10.21 0.56
C GLU A 64 4.56 -9.41 -0.66
N PRO A 65 5.81 -9.61 -1.12
CA PRO A 65 6.30 -9.06 -2.37
C PRO A 65 5.38 -9.41 -3.55
N ASN A 66 5.08 -8.41 -4.39
CA ASN A 66 4.09 -8.55 -5.45
C ASN A 66 4.75 -8.46 -6.85
N PRO A 67 4.89 -9.57 -7.60
CA PRO A 67 5.38 -9.53 -8.98
C PRO A 67 4.56 -8.59 -9.87
N ASP A 68 3.24 -8.58 -9.67
CA ASP A 68 2.24 -7.83 -10.44
C ASP A 68 1.83 -6.52 -9.77
N TRP A 69 2.73 -5.89 -9.02
CA TRP A 69 2.49 -4.65 -8.26
C TRP A 69 1.81 -3.54 -9.09
N PHE A 70 2.08 -3.47 -10.39
CA PHE A 70 1.50 -2.49 -11.31
C PHE A 70 -0.03 -2.66 -11.49
N ALA A 71 -0.57 -3.84 -11.21
CA ALA A 71 -2.01 -4.09 -11.22
C ALA A 71 -2.69 -3.81 -9.87
N SER A 72 -1.92 -3.50 -8.82
CA SER A 72 -2.45 -3.34 -7.46
C SER A 72 -3.16 -2.01 -7.18
N LEU A 73 -3.02 -1.01 -8.06
CA LEU A 73 -3.66 0.28 -7.87
C LEU A 73 -5.19 0.14 -7.94
N ALA A 74 -5.84 0.44 -6.82
CA ALA A 74 -7.29 0.42 -6.70
C ALA A 74 -7.83 1.79 -6.23
N PRO A 75 -8.90 2.31 -6.85
CA PRO A 75 -9.63 3.44 -6.31
C PRO A 75 -10.48 3.00 -5.10
N ARG A 76 -10.80 3.96 -4.22
CA ARG A 76 -11.77 3.77 -3.16
C ARG A 76 -13.14 3.44 -3.78
N PRO A 77 -13.81 2.36 -3.34
CA PRO A 77 -15.15 2.06 -3.81
C PRO A 77 -16.13 3.21 -3.54
N PRO A 78 -17.11 3.45 -4.43
CA PRO A 78 -18.24 4.31 -4.10
C PRO A 78 -19.00 3.73 -2.89
N ARG A 79 -19.63 4.61 -2.11
CA ARG A 79 -20.52 4.21 -1.01
C ARG A 79 -21.86 3.74 -1.51
#